data_AF-A0A1I8JDQ5-F1
#
_entry.id   AF-A0A1I8JDQ5-F1
#
_cell.length_a   1.000
_cell.length_b   1.000
_cell.length_c   1.000
_cell.angle_alpha   90.00
_cell.angle_beta   90.00
_cell.angle_gamma   90.00
#
_symmetry.space_group_name_H-M   'P 1'
#
loop_
_entity.id
_entity.type
_entity.pdbx_description
1 polymer ?
#
loop_
_entity_poly.entity_id
_entity_poly.type
_entity_poly.pdbx_seq_one_letter_code
_entity_poly.pdbx_strand_id
1 'polypeptide(L)'
;QQQQQQQKKFPYYEDPNSFQAPGITRQLTRQFKEARLAKMTSKETQTNKLLLRLDRLISEGPLDPKQRKEFEQSIVYWAPDVDVPLCPHCGLRFLPLARRRHHCRLCGAVLCAACSLFLPYKLARVLTAPPADDGDSADAAAATAPGLGFIQRSGSESSLHSLLTAAVVSGGGGSGGSNSSREALVIRVCPDCRDCLEFRRHRSAARQQSTLMPASPISELCELLMLKAGDLLSEYEPMAASLRRGEDSYNLAHVSELRMQIRQLLDQIDAVSLRIASLSARAQTPDPDEASDNTAGLQKQLRQQQLAKEARVERAIRAYAVAFVREGLLIVACLPTPDQLRELRAQRAEQQ
;
A
#
# COMPACT_ATOMS: atom_id res chain seq x y z
N GLN A 1 28.14 -27.18 -20.45
CA GLN A 1 28.45 -26.26 -19.33
C GLN A 1 27.56 -25.04 -19.48
N GLN A 2 26.78 -24.77 -18.43
CA GLN A 2 26.07 -23.54 -18.06
C GLN A 2 25.17 -22.84 -19.10
N GLN A 3 23.86 -22.97 -18.83
CA GLN A 3 22.81 -22.04 -19.23
C GLN A 3 23.14 -20.62 -18.76
N GLN A 4 23.03 -19.63 -19.65
CA GLN A 4 22.81 -18.24 -19.25
C GLN A 4 21.43 -17.81 -19.78
N GLN A 5 20.55 -17.52 -18.82
CA GLN A 5 19.24 -16.92 -19.04
C GLN A 5 19.43 -15.53 -19.67
N GLN A 6 18.96 -15.34 -20.89
CA GLN A 6 18.75 -13.99 -21.44
C GLN A 6 17.55 -13.36 -20.72
N GLN A 7 17.83 -12.44 -19.80
CA GLN A 7 16.85 -11.47 -19.33
C GLN A 7 16.39 -10.64 -20.54
N LYS A 8 15.10 -10.76 -20.90
CA LYS A 8 14.46 -9.89 -21.88
C LYS A 8 14.42 -8.47 -21.30
N LYS A 9 15.38 -7.62 -21.67
CA LYS A 9 15.31 -6.17 -21.43
C LYS A 9 14.16 -5.60 -22.26
N PHE A 10 13.17 -5.01 -21.59
CA PHE A 10 12.08 -4.27 -22.23
C PHE A 10 12.64 -2.97 -22.87
N PRO A 11 12.44 -2.72 -24.18
CA PRO A 11 13.20 -1.73 -24.94
C PRO A 11 12.57 -0.31 -24.93
N TYR A 12 11.89 0.10 -23.85
CA TYR A 12 11.04 1.29 -23.91
C TYR A 12 11.70 2.63 -23.52
N TYR A 13 12.99 2.68 -23.14
CA TYR A 13 13.54 3.89 -22.50
C TYR A 13 14.93 4.38 -22.92
N GLU A 14 15.53 3.90 -24.02
CA GLU A 14 16.93 4.26 -24.32
C GLU A 14 17.20 4.97 -25.67
N ASP A 15 16.28 5.79 -26.19
CA ASP A 15 16.67 6.68 -27.29
C ASP A 15 16.00 8.07 -27.25
N PRO A 16 16.72 9.13 -26.84
CA PRO A 16 16.25 10.52 -26.88
C PRO A 16 16.02 11.05 -28.30
N ASN A 17 16.48 10.34 -29.33
CA ASN A 17 16.41 10.73 -30.74
C ASN A 17 15.69 9.70 -31.63
N SER A 18 14.90 8.78 -31.05
CA SER A 18 14.02 7.92 -31.85
C SER A 18 12.92 8.76 -32.51
N PHE A 19 13.18 9.17 -33.75
CA PHE A 19 12.26 9.95 -34.57
C PHE A 19 11.01 9.10 -34.83
N GLN A 20 9.97 9.34 -34.04
CA GLN A 20 8.67 8.71 -34.20
C GLN A 20 8.07 9.21 -35.52
N ALA A 21 7.74 8.29 -36.45
CA ALA A 21 7.15 8.65 -37.73
C ALA A 21 5.88 9.52 -37.56
N PRO A 22 5.52 10.40 -38.52
CA PRO A 22 4.45 11.38 -38.33
C PRO A 22 3.08 10.69 -38.19
N GLY A 23 2.69 10.48 -36.93
CA GLY A 23 1.33 10.19 -36.52
C GLY A 23 0.77 11.35 -35.70
N ILE A 24 -0.53 11.31 -35.39
CA ILE A 24 -1.14 12.31 -34.50
C ILE A 24 -0.64 12.05 -33.07
N THR A 25 0.38 12.81 -32.64
CA THR A 25 0.87 12.79 -31.26
C THR A 25 0.01 13.71 -30.40
N ARG A 26 -0.72 13.14 -29.43
CA ARG A 26 -1.49 13.91 -28.45
C ARG A 26 -0.76 13.94 -27.11
N GLN A 27 -0.31 15.13 -26.70
CA GLN A 27 0.34 15.32 -25.41
C GLN A 27 -0.69 15.35 -24.27
N LEU A 28 -0.74 14.30 -23.46
CA LEU A 28 -1.64 14.20 -22.28
C LEU A 28 -1.03 14.78 -20.99
N THR A 29 0.18 15.32 -21.05
CA THR A 29 0.90 15.86 -19.88
C THR A 29 0.09 16.91 -19.13
N ARG A 30 -0.65 17.77 -19.84
CA ARG A 30 -1.50 18.80 -19.22
C ARG A 30 -2.64 18.18 -18.42
N GLN A 31 -3.40 17.27 -19.04
CA GLN A 31 -4.52 16.57 -18.38
C GLN A 31 -4.03 15.75 -17.18
N PHE A 32 -2.88 15.09 -17.31
CA PHE A 32 -2.24 14.39 -16.19
C PHE A 32 -1.89 15.34 -15.03
N LYS A 33 -1.26 16.50 -15.33
CA LYS A 33 -0.91 17.49 -14.30
C LYS A 33 -2.16 18.04 -13.60
N GLU A 34 -3.21 18.36 -14.36
CA GLU A 34 -4.50 18.84 -13.81
C GLU A 34 -5.14 17.79 -12.90
N ALA A 35 -5.26 16.54 -13.35
CA ALA A 35 -5.82 15.45 -12.55
C ALA A 35 -4.98 15.13 -11.31
N ARG A 36 -3.65 15.25 -11.40
CA ARG A 36 -2.73 15.06 -10.28
C ARG A 36 -2.86 16.19 -9.25
N LEU A 37 -2.86 17.45 -9.70
CA LEU A 37 -3.01 18.61 -8.82
C LEU A 37 -4.35 18.59 -8.08
N ALA A 38 -5.44 18.19 -8.76
CA ALA A 38 -6.75 18.03 -8.14
C ALA A 38 -6.77 16.98 -7.01
N LYS A 39 -5.84 16.02 -7.02
CA LYS A 39 -5.72 14.96 -6.01
C LYS A 39 -4.61 15.19 -5.00
N MET A 40 -3.72 16.15 -5.23
CA MET A 40 -2.55 16.41 -4.39
C MET A 40 -2.93 17.35 -3.25
N THR A 41 -2.99 16.81 -2.03
CA THR A 41 -3.35 17.61 -0.87
C THR A 41 -2.20 18.53 -0.43
N SER A 42 -2.53 19.67 0.19
CA SER A 42 -1.53 20.57 0.78
C SER A 42 -0.64 19.83 1.79
N LYS A 43 -1.24 18.94 2.59
CA LYS A 43 -0.55 18.11 3.58
C LYS A 43 0.45 17.14 2.96
N GLU A 44 0.13 16.52 1.82
CA GLU A 44 1.09 15.66 1.09
C GLU A 44 2.27 16.46 0.54
N THR A 45 1.99 17.64 -0.01
CA THR A 45 3.03 18.53 -0.54
C THR A 45 3.99 18.95 0.55
N GLN A 46 3.45 19.36 1.70
CA GLN A 46 4.24 19.74 2.87
C GLN A 46 5.05 18.55 3.39
N THR A 47 4.43 17.37 3.52
CA THR A 47 5.11 16.15 3.96
C THR A 47 6.27 15.78 3.05
N ASN A 48 6.09 15.80 1.73
CA ASN A 48 7.15 15.47 0.77
C ASN A 48 8.34 16.45 0.88
N LYS A 49 8.07 17.76 1.05
CA LYS A 49 9.12 18.75 1.29
C LYS A 49 9.92 18.43 2.55
N LEU A 50 9.24 18.00 3.63
CA LEU A 50 9.91 17.62 4.88
C LEU A 50 10.73 16.34 4.72
N LEU A 51 10.24 15.34 3.97
CA LEU A 51 10.97 14.09 3.73
C LEU A 51 12.25 14.32 2.94
N LEU A 52 12.21 15.15 1.89
CA LEU A 52 13.41 15.52 1.11
C LEU A 52 14.46 16.23 1.97
N ARG A 53 14.02 17.14 2.84
CA ARG A 53 14.93 17.82 3.79
C ARG A 53 15.47 16.85 4.82
N LEU A 54 14.62 15.98 5.34
CA LEU A 54 14.98 14.97 6.33
C LEU A 54 16.04 14.03 5.76
N ASP A 55 15.87 13.57 4.52
CA ASP A 55 16.82 12.70 3.81
C ASP A 55 18.19 13.37 3.63
N ARG A 56 18.24 14.62 3.16
CA ARG A 56 19.51 15.36 3.09
C ARG A 56 20.20 15.51 4.44
N LEU A 57 19.43 15.77 5.51
CA LEU A 57 19.98 15.87 6.87
C LEU A 57 20.62 14.57 7.35
N ILE A 58 20.09 13.42 6.94
CA ILE A 58 20.59 12.11 7.35
C ILE A 58 21.63 11.50 6.41
N SER A 59 21.63 11.87 5.13
CA SER A 59 22.52 11.29 4.12
C SER A 59 23.81 12.09 3.97
N GLU A 60 23.73 13.42 3.92
CA GLU A 60 24.84 14.30 3.54
C GLU A 60 25.44 15.07 4.73
N GLY A 61 24.80 15.04 5.90
CA GLY A 61 25.17 15.98 6.94
C GLY A 61 26.47 15.63 7.69
N PRO A 62 27.39 16.61 7.87
CA PRO A 62 28.70 16.39 8.48
C PRO A 62 28.61 16.08 9.97
N LEU A 63 29.64 15.42 10.52
CA LEU A 63 29.73 15.08 11.95
C LEU A 63 30.24 16.26 12.79
N ASP A 64 31.00 17.16 12.19
CA ASP A 64 31.55 18.34 12.86
C ASP A 64 30.43 19.32 13.25
N PRO A 65 30.30 19.72 14.54
CA PRO A 65 29.17 20.51 15.01
C PRO A 65 29.01 21.87 14.32
N LYS A 66 30.13 22.53 13.97
CA LYS A 66 30.11 23.84 13.30
C LYS A 66 29.63 23.71 11.85
N GLN A 67 30.24 22.82 11.08
CA GLN A 67 29.87 22.55 9.69
C GLN A 67 28.43 22.01 9.61
N ARG A 68 28.00 21.22 10.60
CA ARG A 68 26.64 20.69 10.70
C ARG A 68 25.61 21.80 10.85
N LYS A 69 25.87 22.80 11.69
CA LYS A 69 24.96 23.95 11.85
C LYS A 69 24.83 24.74 10.55
N GLU A 70 25.95 25.02 9.88
CA GLU A 70 25.97 25.71 8.59
C GLU A 70 25.21 24.92 7.52
N PHE A 71 25.38 23.59 7.49
CA PHE A 71 24.64 22.68 6.61
C PHE A 71 23.13 22.63 6.93
N GLU A 72 22.74 22.60 8.20
CA GLU A 72 21.32 22.64 8.60
C GLU A 72 20.64 23.95 8.15
N GLN A 73 21.37 25.07 8.18
CA GLN A 73 20.89 26.37 7.71
C GLN A 73 20.86 26.48 6.18
N SER A 74 21.71 25.74 5.46
CA SER A 74 21.66 25.72 3.99
C SER A 74 20.49 24.91 3.43
N ILE A 75 19.97 23.92 4.19
CA ILE A 75 18.82 23.11 3.80
C ILE A 75 17.50 23.86 3.92
N VAL A 76 17.36 24.70 4.95
CA VAL A 76 16.13 25.45 5.23
C VAL A 76 16.44 26.79 5.87
N TYR A 77 15.71 27.81 5.44
CA TYR A 77 15.78 29.13 6.06
C TYR A 77 15.33 29.06 7.52
N TRP A 78 16.19 29.54 8.43
CA TRP A 78 15.87 29.66 9.85
C TRP A 78 15.37 31.07 10.12
N ALA A 79 14.17 31.19 10.70
CA ALA A 79 13.65 32.49 11.07
C ALA A 79 14.57 33.17 12.09
N PRO A 80 14.90 34.45 11.92
CA PRO A 80 15.79 35.16 12.82
C PRO A 80 15.07 35.42 14.15
N ASP A 81 15.83 35.36 15.24
CA ASP A 81 15.28 35.43 16.60
C ASP A 81 14.55 36.75 16.91
N VAL A 82 14.90 37.82 16.20
CA VAL A 82 14.31 39.16 16.34
C VAL A 82 12.87 39.22 15.83
N ASP A 83 12.55 38.43 14.80
CA ASP A 83 11.23 38.41 14.17
C ASP A 83 10.22 37.55 14.93
N VAL A 84 10.70 36.73 15.89
CA VAL A 84 9.88 35.77 16.63
C VAL A 84 9.97 36.03 18.14
N PRO A 85 9.18 36.98 18.67
CA PRO A 85 9.17 37.31 20.10
C PRO A 85 8.37 36.30 20.96
N LEU A 86 7.44 35.56 20.35
CA LEU A 86 6.56 34.57 20.99
C LEU A 86 6.76 33.21 20.35
N CYS A 87 6.65 32.12 21.12
CA CYS A 87 6.64 30.76 20.57
C CYS A 87 5.36 30.58 19.72
N PRO A 88 5.46 30.27 18.42
CA PRO A 88 4.29 30.12 17.54
C PRO A 88 3.36 28.98 17.95
N HIS A 89 3.85 28.00 18.71
CA HIS A 89 3.06 26.85 19.14
C HIS A 89 2.27 27.09 20.44
N CYS A 90 2.85 27.74 21.45
CA CYS A 90 2.19 27.96 22.75
C CYS A 90 1.87 29.43 23.06
N GLY A 91 2.24 30.37 22.19
CA GLY A 91 2.01 31.80 22.36
C GLY A 91 2.86 32.49 23.44
N LEU A 92 3.66 31.74 24.21
CA LEU A 92 4.44 32.29 25.31
C LEU A 92 5.68 33.07 24.81
N ARG A 93 5.95 34.21 25.45
CA ARG A 93 7.11 35.06 25.15
C ARG A 93 8.43 34.37 25.46
N PHE A 94 9.42 34.52 24.58
CA PHE A 94 10.78 34.05 24.84
C PHE A 94 11.45 34.93 25.90
N LEU A 95 12.12 34.28 26.85
CA LEU A 95 12.89 34.92 27.91
C LEU A 95 14.35 34.50 27.77
N PRO A 96 15.33 35.43 27.87
CA PRO A 96 16.75 35.13 27.61
C PRO A 96 17.31 33.92 28.38
N LEU A 97 16.82 33.67 29.60
CA LEU A 97 17.34 32.61 30.46
C LEU A 97 16.34 31.49 30.75
N ALA A 98 15.03 31.78 30.81
CA ALA A 98 14.01 30.81 31.24
C ALA A 98 13.22 30.18 30.07
N ARG A 99 13.26 30.80 28.88
CA ARG A 99 12.57 30.28 27.69
C ARG A 99 13.38 30.66 26.47
N ARG A 100 14.43 29.88 26.22
CA ARG A 100 15.32 30.05 25.08
C ARG A 100 14.65 29.63 23.77
N ARG A 101 15.20 30.12 22.66
CA ARG A 101 14.75 29.84 21.30
C ARG A 101 15.43 28.59 20.74
N HIS A 102 14.67 27.79 20.01
CA HIS A 102 15.16 26.60 19.33
C HIS A 102 14.53 26.45 17.94
N HIS A 103 15.36 26.23 16.92
CA HIS A 103 14.86 26.03 15.56
C HIS A 103 14.50 24.56 15.28
N CYS A 104 13.41 24.36 14.54
CA CYS A 104 13.11 23.10 13.87
C CYS A 104 14.08 22.89 12.72
N ARG A 105 14.74 21.74 12.65
CA ARG A 105 15.71 21.44 11.57
C ARG A 105 15.07 21.16 10.22
N LEU A 106 13.75 20.90 10.18
CA LEU A 106 13.03 20.59 8.94
C LEU A 106 12.32 21.79 8.32
N CYS A 107 11.84 22.73 9.13
CA CYS A 107 11.11 23.91 8.64
C CYS A 107 11.71 25.25 9.05
N GLY A 108 12.69 25.29 9.95
CA GLY A 108 13.32 26.53 10.42
C GLY A 108 12.49 27.36 11.40
N ALA A 109 11.31 26.90 11.80
CA ALA A 109 10.47 27.59 12.79
C ALA A 109 11.12 27.62 14.18
N VAL A 110 10.92 28.73 14.90
CA VAL A 110 11.45 28.94 16.26
C VAL A 110 10.44 28.45 17.29
N LEU A 111 10.90 27.72 18.30
CA LEU A 111 10.09 27.10 19.35
C LEU A 111 10.76 27.26 20.72
N CYS A 112 9.98 27.09 21.79
CA CYS A 112 10.54 26.88 23.13
C CYS A 112 10.86 25.40 23.39
N ALA A 113 11.65 25.13 24.42
CA ALA A 113 12.07 23.76 24.77
C ALA A 113 10.88 22.80 24.92
N ALA A 114 9.83 23.25 25.63
CA ALA A 114 8.62 22.48 25.90
C ALA A 114 7.78 22.16 24.64
N CYS A 115 7.88 22.98 23.59
CA CYS A 115 7.16 22.74 22.32
C CYS A 115 8.02 22.04 21.26
N SER A 116 9.31 21.85 21.54
CA SER A 116 10.21 21.18 20.61
C SER A 116 10.27 19.69 20.89
N LEU A 117 10.33 18.90 19.82
CA LEU A 117 10.35 17.45 19.87
C LEU A 117 11.62 16.92 19.23
N PHE A 118 11.99 15.67 19.52
CA PHE A 118 13.17 15.03 18.96
C PHE A 118 12.80 13.78 18.16
N LEU A 119 13.25 13.75 16.91
CA LEU A 119 13.12 12.63 15.99
C LEU A 119 14.41 11.78 16.02
N PRO A 120 14.35 10.52 16.45
CA PRO A 120 15.51 9.63 16.37
C PRO A 120 15.96 9.39 14.92
N TYR A 121 17.26 9.32 14.68
CA TYR A 121 17.82 9.07 13.35
C TYR A 121 17.34 7.76 12.74
N LYS A 122 17.17 6.72 13.56
CA LYS A 122 16.58 5.43 13.14
C LYS A 122 15.20 5.61 12.53
N LEU A 123 14.32 6.35 13.20
CA LEU A 123 12.99 6.65 12.67
C LEU A 123 13.07 7.53 11.41
N ALA A 124 14.00 8.49 11.36
CA ALA A 124 14.20 9.31 10.17
C ALA A 124 14.59 8.48 8.93
N ARG A 125 15.48 7.49 9.08
CA ARG A 125 15.86 6.57 7.99
C ARG A 125 14.67 5.77 7.49
N VAL A 126 13.84 5.25 8.40
CA VAL A 126 12.65 4.47 8.02
C VAL A 126 11.63 5.33 7.27
N LEU A 127 11.46 6.60 7.64
CA LEU A 127 10.49 7.50 6.99
C LEU A 127 10.91 7.94 5.57
N THR A 128 12.23 8.00 5.33
CA THR A 128 12.86 8.47 4.09
C THR A 128 13.22 7.34 3.14
N ALA A 129 13.33 6.12 3.64
CA ALA A 129 13.56 4.94 2.81
C ALA A 129 12.52 4.85 1.67
N PRO A 130 12.97 4.51 0.44
CA PRO A 130 12.04 4.20 -0.64
C PRO A 130 11.16 3.01 -0.22
N PRO A 131 9.91 2.93 -0.71
CA PRO A 131 9.14 1.70 -0.55
C PRO A 131 9.94 0.58 -1.23
N ALA A 132 10.38 -0.41 -0.46
CA ALA A 132 11.13 -1.54 -0.99
C ALA A 132 10.34 -2.17 -2.15
N ASP A 133 10.99 -2.30 -3.30
CA ASP A 133 10.59 -3.27 -4.32
C ASP A 133 10.88 -4.64 -3.72
N ASP A 134 9.98 -5.60 -3.94
CA ASP A 134 9.91 -6.87 -3.22
C ASP A 134 11.28 -7.55 -3.00
N GLY A 135 11.67 -7.72 -1.72
CA GLY A 135 12.82 -8.54 -1.32
C GLY A 135 13.78 -7.88 -0.32
N ASP A 136 13.77 -8.39 0.92
CA ASP A 136 14.89 -8.35 1.87
C ASP A 136 15.41 -7.00 2.38
N SER A 137 14.57 -6.23 3.08
CA SER A 137 15.12 -5.26 4.05
C SER A 137 14.31 -5.19 5.35
N ALA A 138 14.98 -5.49 6.47
CA ALA A 138 14.48 -5.43 7.84
C ALA A 138 13.92 -4.04 8.25
N ASP A 139 14.12 -3.02 7.43
CA ASP A 139 13.73 -1.63 7.66
C ASP A 139 12.22 -1.36 7.48
N ALA A 140 11.51 -2.17 6.68
CA ALA A 140 10.06 -2.00 6.48
C ALA A 140 9.26 -2.39 7.74
N ALA A 141 9.66 -3.46 8.44
CA ALA A 141 9.04 -3.89 9.70
C ALA A 141 9.31 -2.89 10.85
N ALA A 142 10.41 -2.12 10.77
CA ALA A 142 10.75 -1.09 11.75
C ALA A 142 9.81 0.13 11.73
N ALA A 143 9.10 0.40 10.63
CA ALA A 143 8.12 1.49 10.54
C ALA A 143 6.93 1.30 11.49
N THR A 144 6.63 0.05 11.85
CA THR A 144 5.49 -0.35 12.67
C THR A 144 5.91 -0.78 14.07
N ALA A 145 7.21 -0.83 14.37
CA ALA A 145 7.72 -1.28 15.65
C ALA A 145 7.27 -0.36 16.81
N PRO A 146 6.64 -0.91 17.87
CA PRO A 146 6.33 -0.16 19.08
C PRO A 146 7.65 0.21 19.78
N GLY A 147 7.86 1.51 20.01
CA GLY A 147 9.06 2.03 20.68
C GLY A 147 9.92 3.02 19.88
N LEU A 148 9.76 3.08 18.55
CA LEU A 148 10.42 4.10 17.70
C LEU A 148 9.52 5.34 17.58
N GLY A 149 9.38 6.10 18.67
CA GLY A 149 8.55 7.31 18.76
C GLY A 149 9.35 8.61 18.79
N PHE A 150 8.64 9.74 18.67
CA PHE A 150 9.20 11.04 19.02
C PHE A 150 9.45 11.11 20.53
N ILE A 151 10.56 11.71 20.92
CA ILE A 151 10.94 11.84 22.33
C ILE A 151 10.73 13.30 22.76
N GLN A 152 9.99 13.49 23.85
CA GLN A 152 9.84 14.78 24.53
C GLN A 152 10.72 14.75 25.79
N ARG A 153 11.65 15.71 25.93
CA ARG A 153 12.54 15.77 27.10
C ARG A 153 11.87 16.49 28.26
N SER A 154 12.01 15.94 29.47
CA SER A 154 11.66 16.59 30.73
C SER A 154 12.79 17.51 31.20
N GLY A 155 12.59 18.83 31.09
CA GLY A 155 13.00 19.79 32.12
C GLY A 155 14.47 20.12 32.40
N SER A 156 15.46 19.79 31.57
CA SER A 156 16.86 20.24 31.80
C SER A 156 17.40 21.19 30.70
N GLU A 157 17.58 22.45 31.09
CA GLU A 157 18.06 23.60 30.31
C GLU A 157 19.60 23.68 30.25
N SER A 158 20.30 22.59 29.90
CA SER A 158 21.75 22.69 29.62
C SER A 158 22.01 22.91 28.14
N SER A 159 22.78 23.97 27.88
CA SER A 159 23.13 24.52 26.57
C SER A 159 23.79 23.48 25.65
N LEU A 160 23.03 23.09 24.63
CA LEU A 160 23.43 22.79 23.25
C LEU A 160 24.94 22.87 22.91
N HIS A 161 25.59 21.74 22.68
CA HIS A 161 26.49 21.64 21.51
C HIS A 161 26.73 20.23 20.93
N SER A 162 26.80 19.14 21.71
CA SER A 162 27.22 17.85 21.15
C SER A 162 26.77 16.63 21.97
N LEU A 163 25.49 16.26 21.93
CA LEU A 163 25.06 14.95 22.45
C LEU A 163 24.62 14.03 21.31
N LEU A 164 25.66 13.52 20.67
CA LEU A 164 25.82 12.16 20.13
C LEU A 164 25.64 11.07 21.23
N THR A 165 25.22 11.40 22.45
CA THR A 165 25.29 10.47 23.59
C THR A 165 24.07 10.60 24.52
N ALA A 166 23.48 9.43 24.84
CA ALA A 166 22.49 9.17 25.89
C ALA A 166 21.00 9.42 25.56
N ALA A 167 20.46 8.65 24.62
CA ALA A 167 19.21 7.94 24.90
C ALA A 167 19.59 6.55 25.42
N VAL A 168 19.69 6.45 26.74
CA VAL A 168 19.65 5.19 27.46
C VAL A 168 18.30 4.53 27.18
N VAL A 169 18.22 3.73 26.12
CA VAL A 169 17.28 2.61 26.08
C VAL A 169 18.06 1.44 26.66
N SER A 170 17.71 1.10 27.90
CA SER A 170 18.16 -0.10 28.58
C SER A 170 18.04 -1.32 27.66
N GLY A 171 19.14 -2.05 27.46
CA GLY A 171 19.13 -3.44 27.04
C GLY A 171 19.64 -3.74 25.62
N GLY A 172 20.79 -4.41 25.53
CA GLY A 172 21.18 -5.23 24.38
C GLY A 172 22.48 -4.82 23.70
N GLY A 173 23.60 -5.39 24.14
CA GLY A 173 24.89 -5.29 23.46
C GLY A 173 24.92 -6.07 22.15
N GLY A 174 25.63 -5.52 21.15
CA GLY A 174 25.92 -6.18 19.88
C GLY A 174 26.94 -5.37 19.08
N SER A 175 28.05 -6.01 18.73
CA SER A 175 29.24 -5.44 18.09
C SER A 175 29.02 -4.96 16.64
N GLY A 176 29.66 -3.82 16.31
CA GLY A 176 30.44 -3.69 15.06
C GLY A 176 29.77 -3.01 13.85
N GLY A 177 30.04 -1.71 13.68
CA GLY A 177 29.88 -1.01 12.40
C GLY A 177 29.87 0.51 12.57
N SER A 178 30.60 1.25 11.74
CA SER A 178 30.72 2.73 11.74
C SER A 178 29.38 3.50 11.66
N ASN A 179 28.28 2.81 11.32
CA ASN A 179 26.92 3.33 11.38
C ASN A 179 26.36 3.48 12.81
N SER A 180 26.93 2.79 13.80
CA SER A 180 26.47 2.78 15.20
C SER A 180 26.49 4.17 15.85
N SER A 181 27.44 5.04 15.46
CA SER A 181 27.55 6.40 16.02
C SER A 181 26.45 7.35 15.53
N ARG A 182 25.99 7.23 14.28
CA ARG A 182 24.92 8.08 13.71
C ARG A 182 23.53 7.70 14.21
N GLU A 183 23.35 6.46 14.62
CA GLU A 183 22.07 5.93 15.09
C GLU A 183 21.60 6.53 16.43
N ALA A 184 22.53 7.02 17.24
CA ALA A 184 22.25 7.72 18.50
C ALA A 184 21.83 9.20 18.30
N LEU A 185 21.90 9.71 17.07
CA LEU A 185 21.57 11.11 16.77
C LEU A 185 20.05 11.37 16.84
N VAL A 186 19.70 12.59 17.22
CA VAL A 186 18.33 13.08 17.23
C VAL A 186 18.21 14.39 16.47
N ILE A 187 17.11 14.57 15.74
CA ILE A 187 16.81 15.77 14.96
C ILE A 187 15.69 16.52 15.65
N ARG A 188 15.90 17.80 15.98
CA ARG A 188 14.85 18.62 16.61
C ARG A 188 13.80 19.05 15.58
N VAL A 189 12.54 18.83 15.89
CA VAL A 189 11.39 19.11 15.03
C VAL A 189 10.30 19.90 15.77
N CYS A 190 9.46 20.62 15.01
CA CYS A 190 8.24 21.24 15.53
C CYS A 190 7.06 20.24 15.53
N PRO A 191 5.99 20.53 16.29
CA PRO A 191 4.78 19.71 16.30
C PRO A 191 4.14 19.55 14.92
N ASP A 192 4.05 20.62 14.11
CA ASP A 192 3.50 20.52 12.75
C ASP A 192 4.32 19.59 11.84
N CYS A 193 5.65 19.61 11.98
CA CYS A 193 6.53 18.72 11.24
C CYS A 193 6.38 17.27 11.71
N ARG A 194 6.23 17.05 13.02
CA ARG A 194 5.90 15.73 13.57
C ARG A 194 4.61 15.21 12.95
N ASP A 195 3.55 16.01 12.92
CA ASP A 195 2.25 15.58 12.42
C ASP A 195 2.28 15.24 10.92
N CYS A 196 3.11 15.93 10.14
CA CYS A 196 3.36 15.58 8.74
C CYS A 196 4.14 14.27 8.60
N LEU A 197 5.16 14.04 9.43
CA LEU A 197 5.95 12.81 9.42
C LEU A 197 5.15 11.60 9.92
N GLU A 198 4.30 11.77 10.94
CA GLU A 198 3.36 10.75 11.40
C GLU A 198 2.33 10.44 10.32
N PHE A 199 1.81 11.47 9.61
CA PHE A 199 0.97 11.25 8.45
C PHE A 199 1.65 10.38 7.37
N ARG A 200 2.93 10.62 7.07
CA ARG A 200 3.73 9.73 6.19
C ARG A 200 3.81 8.32 6.75
N ARG A 201 4.11 8.16 8.04
CA ARG A 201 4.26 6.86 8.71
C ARG A 201 2.97 6.04 8.62
N HIS A 202 1.84 6.62 9.02
CA HIS A 202 0.53 5.99 8.93
C HIS A 202 0.18 5.62 7.49
N ARG A 203 0.49 6.49 6.53
CA ARG A 203 0.24 6.18 5.12
C ARG A 203 1.16 5.09 4.58
N SER A 204 2.40 5.01 5.05
CA SER A 204 3.32 3.93 4.69
C SER A 204 2.84 2.59 5.23
N ALA A 205 2.43 2.55 6.50
CA ALA A 205 1.83 1.37 7.12
C ALA A 205 0.53 0.96 6.39
N ALA A 206 -0.36 1.92 6.11
CA ALA A 206 -1.60 1.66 5.36
C ALA A 206 -1.33 1.21 3.92
N ARG A 207 -0.26 1.69 3.27
CA ARG A 207 0.16 1.21 1.95
C ARG A 207 0.68 -0.22 2.02
N GLN A 208 1.59 -0.53 2.95
CA GLN A 208 2.07 -1.90 3.15
C GLN A 208 0.89 -2.86 3.41
N GLN A 209 -0.10 -2.43 4.20
CA GLN A 209 -1.32 -3.19 4.46
C GLN A 209 -2.35 -3.15 3.31
N SER A 210 -2.21 -2.25 2.33
CA SER A 210 -3.03 -2.24 1.11
C SER A 210 -2.37 -2.98 -0.06
N THR A 211 -1.04 -3.10 -0.09
CA THR A 211 -0.31 -3.92 -1.06
C THR A 211 -0.45 -5.40 -0.71
N LEU A 212 -0.51 -5.70 0.59
CA LEU A 212 -1.00 -6.96 1.13
C LEU A 212 -2.48 -6.78 1.46
N MET A 213 -3.34 -6.75 0.45
CA MET A 213 -4.72 -7.16 0.68
C MET A 213 -4.69 -8.68 0.51
N PRO A 214 -4.40 -9.48 1.55
CA PRO A 214 -4.57 -10.92 1.43
C PRO A 214 -6.02 -11.10 1.03
N ALA A 215 -6.23 -11.70 -0.14
CA ALA A 215 -7.54 -12.22 -0.47
C ALA A 215 -7.98 -13.03 0.76
N SER A 216 -9.18 -12.77 1.27
CA SER A 216 -9.67 -13.60 2.37
C SER A 216 -9.57 -15.06 1.92
N PRO A 217 -9.26 -16.02 2.81
CA PRO A 217 -9.12 -17.43 2.41
C PRO A 217 -10.34 -17.95 1.64
N ILE A 218 -11.51 -17.33 1.86
CA ILE A 218 -12.77 -17.62 1.18
C ILE A 218 -12.80 -17.05 -0.24
N SER A 219 -12.25 -15.86 -0.49
CA SER A 219 -12.08 -15.33 -1.85
C SER A 219 -11.04 -16.10 -2.66
N GLU A 220 -9.94 -16.55 -2.06
CA GLU A 220 -8.95 -17.43 -2.73
C GLU A 220 -9.58 -18.77 -3.11
N LEU A 221 -10.36 -19.36 -2.20
CA LEU A 221 -11.13 -20.57 -2.50
C LEU A 221 -12.10 -20.36 -3.66
N CYS A 222 -12.78 -19.21 -3.73
CA CYS A 222 -13.68 -18.88 -4.83
C CYS A 222 -12.93 -18.83 -6.17
N GLU A 223 -11.76 -18.20 -6.21
CA GLU A 223 -10.91 -18.12 -7.39
C GLU A 223 -10.44 -19.50 -7.87
N LEU A 224 -9.95 -20.34 -6.97
CA LEU A 224 -9.51 -21.70 -7.28
C LEU A 224 -10.66 -22.57 -7.85
N LEU A 225 -11.86 -22.46 -7.28
CA LEU A 225 -13.02 -23.19 -7.78
C LEU A 225 -13.45 -22.72 -9.16
N MET A 226 -13.43 -21.40 -9.43
CA MET A 226 -13.73 -20.86 -10.76
C MET A 226 -12.71 -21.30 -11.81
N LEU A 227 -11.42 -21.33 -11.47
CA LEU A 227 -10.36 -21.82 -12.35
C LEU A 227 -10.61 -23.28 -12.74
N LYS A 228 -10.84 -24.14 -11.75
CA LYS A 228 -11.14 -25.56 -11.98
C LYS A 228 -12.42 -25.76 -12.82
N ALA A 229 -13.46 -24.99 -12.54
CA ALA A 229 -14.70 -25.05 -13.31
C ALA A 229 -14.50 -24.57 -14.75
N GLY A 230 -13.68 -23.53 -14.96
CA GLY A 230 -13.34 -22.98 -16.27
C GLY A 230 -12.59 -23.99 -17.14
N ASP A 231 -11.62 -24.71 -16.57
CA ASP A 231 -10.88 -25.75 -17.28
C ASP A 231 -11.82 -26.87 -17.78
N LEU A 232 -12.72 -27.35 -16.90
CA LEU A 232 -13.69 -28.38 -17.27
C LEU A 232 -14.75 -27.86 -18.27
N LEU A 233 -15.17 -26.60 -18.17
CA LEU A 233 -16.09 -25.98 -19.13
C LEU A 233 -15.47 -25.89 -20.53
N SER A 234 -14.19 -25.51 -20.61
CA SER A 234 -13.43 -25.45 -21.87
C SER A 234 -13.31 -26.81 -22.54
N GLU A 235 -13.15 -27.88 -21.77
CA GLU A 235 -13.15 -29.26 -22.29
C GLU A 235 -14.56 -29.69 -22.72
N TYR A 236 -15.57 -29.39 -21.90
CA TYR A 236 -16.97 -29.81 -22.11
C TYR A 236 -17.63 -29.17 -23.33
N GLU A 237 -17.41 -27.87 -23.56
CA GLU A 237 -18.10 -27.11 -24.61
C GLU A 237 -17.99 -27.71 -26.03
N PRO A 238 -16.79 -28.05 -26.55
CA PRO A 238 -16.66 -28.65 -27.87
C PRO A 238 -17.29 -30.04 -27.95
N MET A 239 -17.18 -30.85 -26.88
CA MET A 239 -17.79 -32.19 -26.82
C MET A 239 -19.32 -32.11 -26.84
N ALA A 240 -19.89 -31.20 -26.07
CA ALA A 240 -21.33 -30.95 -26.06
C ALA A 240 -21.82 -30.40 -27.41
N ALA A 241 -21.04 -29.53 -28.06
CA ALA A 241 -21.36 -29.00 -29.40
C ALA A 241 -21.35 -30.10 -30.48
N SER A 242 -20.40 -31.03 -30.42
CA SER A 242 -20.31 -32.18 -31.32
C SER A 242 -21.54 -33.09 -31.19
N LEU A 243 -21.93 -33.42 -29.95
CA LEU A 243 -23.15 -34.21 -29.68
C LEU A 243 -24.43 -33.50 -30.13
N ARG A 244 -24.53 -32.17 -30.01
CA ARG A 244 -25.67 -31.40 -30.52
C ARG A 244 -25.79 -31.45 -32.05
N ARG A 245 -24.69 -31.66 -32.78
CA ARG A 245 -24.68 -31.87 -34.24
C ARG A 245 -24.90 -33.32 -34.66
N GLY A 246 -25.19 -34.21 -33.70
CA GLY A 246 -25.40 -35.64 -33.96
C GLY A 246 -24.11 -36.40 -34.31
N GLU A 247 -22.93 -35.86 -33.99
CA GLU A 247 -21.65 -36.53 -34.23
C GLU A 247 -21.44 -37.68 -33.24
N ASP A 248 -20.63 -38.66 -33.64
CA ASP A 248 -20.27 -39.86 -32.85
C ASP A 248 -18.86 -39.77 -32.25
N SER A 249 -18.20 -38.61 -32.39
CA SER A 249 -16.83 -38.37 -31.95
C SER A 249 -16.62 -38.50 -30.43
N TYR A 250 -17.70 -38.41 -29.64
CA TYR A 250 -17.65 -38.44 -28.17
C TYR A 250 -18.73 -39.33 -27.56
N ASN A 251 -18.43 -39.93 -26.41
CA ASN A 251 -19.37 -40.78 -25.67
C ASN A 251 -20.30 -39.93 -24.77
N LEU A 252 -21.61 -40.05 -24.95
CA LEU A 252 -22.62 -39.34 -24.17
C LEU A 252 -22.48 -39.57 -22.66
N ALA A 253 -22.14 -40.80 -22.22
CA ALA A 253 -21.99 -41.12 -20.81
C ALA A 253 -20.84 -40.32 -20.18
N HIS A 254 -19.70 -40.21 -20.87
CA HIS A 254 -18.55 -39.44 -20.40
C HIS A 254 -18.87 -37.94 -20.32
N VAL A 255 -19.51 -37.39 -21.36
CA VAL A 255 -19.91 -35.96 -21.37
C VAL A 255 -20.97 -35.67 -20.30
N SER A 256 -21.84 -36.64 -19.99
CA SER A 256 -22.83 -36.52 -18.90
C SER A 256 -22.21 -36.53 -17.51
N GLU A 257 -21.14 -37.30 -17.30
CA GLU A 257 -20.37 -37.31 -16.06
C GLU A 257 -19.64 -35.96 -15.87
N LEU A 258 -18.98 -35.48 -16.92
CA LEU A 258 -18.31 -34.17 -16.90
C LEU A 258 -19.31 -33.04 -16.61
N ARG A 259 -20.51 -33.11 -17.19
CA ARG A 259 -21.62 -32.18 -16.92
C ARG A 259 -21.99 -32.15 -15.43
N MET A 260 -22.05 -33.31 -14.78
CA MET A 260 -22.39 -33.41 -13.35
C MET A 260 -21.29 -32.80 -12.48
N GLN A 261 -20.02 -33.07 -12.81
CA GLN A 261 -18.86 -32.51 -12.09
C GLN A 261 -18.81 -30.97 -12.21
N ILE A 262 -19.08 -30.42 -13.40
CA ILE A 262 -19.17 -28.98 -13.60
C ILE A 262 -20.30 -28.39 -12.75
N ARG A 263 -21.50 -29.00 -12.73
CA ARG A 263 -22.61 -28.51 -11.89
C ARG A 263 -22.24 -28.46 -10.41
N GLN A 264 -21.60 -29.51 -9.88
CA GLN A 264 -21.15 -29.55 -8.50
C GLN A 264 -20.16 -28.42 -8.18
N LEU A 265 -19.26 -28.08 -9.11
CA LEU A 265 -18.36 -26.94 -8.92
C LEU A 265 -19.09 -25.60 -8.97
N LEU A 266 -20.04 -25.42 -9.89
CA LEU A 266 -20.86 -24.20 -9.96
C LEU A 266 -21.68 -23.99 -8.67
N ASP A 267 -22.25 -25.05 -8.10
CA ASP A 267 -22.96 -25.00 -6.81
C ASP A 267 -22.01 -24.63 -5.65
N GLN A 268 -20.78 -25.16 -5.65
CA GLN A 268 -19.76 -24.78 -4.67
C GLN A 268 -19.34 -23.32 -4.80
N ILE A 269 -19.18 -22.81 -6.03
CA ILE A 269 -18.86 -21.40 -6.30
C ILE A 269 -19.98 -20.51 -5.77
N ASP A 270 -21.25 -20.86 -6.02
CA ASP A 270 -22.40 -20.08 -5.54
C ASP A 270 -22.45 -20.04 -4.00
N ALA A 271 -22.27 -21.20 -3.34
CA ALA A 271 -22.23 -21.30 -1.88
C ALA A 271 -21.10 -20.44 -1.26
N VAL A 272 -19.91 -20.47 -1.85
CA VAL A 272 -18.78 -19.62 -1.42
C VAL A 272 -19.10 -18.15 -1.66
N SER A 273 -19.72 -17.80 -2.79
CA SER A 273 -20.10 -16.42 -3.12
C SER A 273 -21.10 -15.81 -2.12
N LEU A 274 -22.04 -16.62 -1.62
CA LEU A 274 -22.99 -16.25 -0.57
C LEU A 274 -22.28 -16.04 0.78
N ARG A 275 -21.28 -16.86 1.07
CA ARG A 275 -20.47 -16.72 2.29
C ARG A 275 -19.64 -15.43 2.27
N ILE A 276 -19.06 -15.07 1.13
CA ILE A 276 -18.40 -13.75 0.92
C ILE A 276 -19.38 -12.63 1.26
N ALA A 277 -20.61 -12.66 0.73
CA ALA A 277 -21.62 -11.63 1.00
C ALA A 277 -21.93 -11.46 2.50
N SER A 278 -22.08 -12.56 3.24
CA SER A 278 -22.38 -12.52 4.68
C SER A 278 -21.24 -11.93 5.52
N LEU A 279 -19.99 -12.21 5.14
CA LEU A 279 -18.82 -11.69 5.83
C LEU A 279 -18.60 -10.20 5.55
N SER A 280 -18.79 -9.78 4.29
CA SER A 280 -18.77 -8.36 3.91
C SER A 280 -19.81 -7.53 4.65
N ALA A 281 -20.98 -8.11 4.95
CA ALA A 281 -22.06 -7.43 5.67
C ALA A 281 -21.72 -7.24 7.16
N ARG A 282 -21.13 -8.26 7.81
CA ARG A 282 -20.69 -8.17 9.21
C ARG A 282 -19.53 -7.19 9.42
N ALA A 283 -18.66 -7.03 8.43
CA ALA A 283 -17.55 -6.08 8.50
C ALA A 283 -18.00 -4.61 8.41
N GLN A 284 -19.22 -4.33 7.95
CA GLN A 284 -19.76 -2.97 7.79
C GLN A 284 -20.58 -2.49 9.00
N THR A 285 -20.98 -3.39 9.91
CA THR A 285 -21.69 -3.04 11.14
C THR A 285 -20.68 -2.69 12.24
N PRO A 286 -20.61 -1.43 12.72
CA PRO A 286 -19.73 -1.07 13.83
C PRO A 286 -20.25 -1.71 15.13
N ASP A 287 -19.33 -2.29 15.90
CA ASP A 287 -19.61 -2.85 17.23
C ASP A 287 -20.14 -1.74 18.16
N PRO A 288 -21.31 -1.89 18.82
CA PRO A 288 -21.89 -0.85 19.66
C PRO A 288 -21.02 -0.43 20.85
N ASP A 289 -20.07 -1.26 21.27
CA ASP A 289 -19.21 -1.01 22.44
C ASP A 289 -17.98 -0.10 22.15
N GLU A 290 -17.61 0.13 20.88
CA GLU A 290 -16.47 1.00 20.49
C GLU A 290 -16.83 2.50 20.34
N ALA A 291 -17.99 2.93 20.87
CA ALA A 291 -18.53 4.28 20.66
C ALA A 291 -18.02 5.36 21.63
N SER A 292 -17.25 5.03 22.68
CA SER A 292 -16.97 5.97 23.79
C SER A 292 -15.65 6.78 23.69
N ASP A 293 -14.71 6.44 22.80
CA ASP A 293 -13.40 7.12 22.75
C ASP A 293 -13.30 8.20 21.65
N ASN A 294 -13.36 9.46 22.07
CA ASN A 294 -13.36 10.65 21.20
C ASN A 294 -11.98 11.05 20.65
N THR A 295 -10.90 10.39 21.08
CA THR A 295 -9.50 10.75 20.77
C THR A 295 -8.93 10.05 19.52
N ALA A 296 -9.68 9.12 18.90
CA ALA A 296 -9.21 8.27 17.80
C ALA A 296 -9.78 8.61 16.41
N GLY A 297 -10.23 9.85 16.17
CA GLY A 297 -10.98 10.22 14.96
C GLY A 297 -10.30 9.87 13.63
N LEU A 298 -8.99 10.15 13.49
CA LEU A 298 -8.25 9.87 12.26
C LEU A 298 -8.00 8.38 12.05
N GLN A 299 -7.72 7.63 13.12
CA GLN A 299 -7.48 6.19 13.07
C GLN A 299 -8.78 5.42 12.77
N LYS A 300 -9.91 5.87 13.34
CA LYS A 300 -11.25 5.38 13.02
C LYS A 300 -11.62 5.64 11.57
N GLN A 301 -11.34 6.84 11.06
CA GLN A 301 -11.58 7.20 9.66
C GLN A 301 -10.73 6.37 8.68
N LEU A 302 -9.46 6.11 8.99
CA LEU A 302 -8.59 5.26 8.18
C LEU A 302 -9.05 3.79 8.17
N ARG A 303 -9.41 3.23 9.34
CA ARG A 303 -9.97 1.87 9.46
C ARG A 303 -11.26 1.73 8.66
N GLN A 304 -12.16 2.71 8.76
CA GLN A 304 -13.41 2.72 8.01
C GLN A 304 -13.19 2.82 6.49
N GLN A 305 -12.21 3.61 6.04
CA GLN A 305 -11.83 3.66 4.63
C GLN A 305 -11.25 2.35 4.13
N GLN A 306 -10.52 1.61 4.97
CA GLN A 306 -9.95 0.31 4.61
C GLN A 306 -11.04 -0.76 4.50
N LEU A 307 -11.93 -0.86 5.49
CA LEU A 307 -13.10 -1.75 5.44
C LEU A 307 -13.99 -1.46 4.23
N ALA A 308 -14.16 -0.19 3.86
CA ALA A 308 -14.93 0.18 2.67
C ALA A 308 -14.26 -0.27 1.35
N LYS A 309 -12.91 -0.31 1.30
CA LYS A 309 -12.16 -0.83 0.16
C LYS A 309 -12.25 -2.36 0.10
N GLU A 310 -12.07 -3.06 1.22
CA GLU A 310 -12.25 -4.51 1.35
C GLU A 310 -13.64 -4.93 0.87
N ALA A 311 -14.68 -4.30 1.39
CA ALA A 311 -16.05 -4.56 0.99
C ALA A 311 -16.32 -4.28 -0.51
N ARG A 312 -15.56 -3.37 -1.14
CA ARG A 312 -15.69 -3.11 -2.59
C ARG A 312 -15.07 -4.24 -3.41
N VAL A 313 -13.90 -4.75 -3.00
CA VAL A 313 -13.24 -5.89 -3.64
C VAL A 313 -14.10 -7.14 -3.52
N GLU A 314 -14.59 -7.46 -2.33
CA GLU A 314 -15.45 -8.63 -2.09
C GLU A 314 -16.75 -8.59 -2.90
N ARG A 315 -17.36 -7.41 -3.04
CA ARG A 315 -18.53 -7.21 -3.92
C ARG A 315 -18.20 -7.46 -5.40
N ALA A 316 -17.02 -7.05 -5.86
CA ALA A 316 -16.59 -7.28 -7.23
C ALA A 316 -16.34 -8.78 -7.49
N ILE A 317 -15.66 -9.46 -6.57
CA ILE A 317 -15.43 -10.92 -6.64
C ILE A 317 -16.76 -11.66 -6.70
N ARG A 318 -17.71 -11.31 -5.82
CA ARG A 318 -19.06 -11.91 -5.86
C ARG A 318 -19.78 -11.65 -7.17
N ALA A 319 -19.74 -10.42 -7.68
CA ALA A 319 -20.40 -10.09 -8.95
C ALA A 319 -19.84 -10.94 -10.10
N TYR A 320 -18.51 -11.14 -10.11
CA TYR A 320 -17.85 -12.00 -11.08
C TYR A 320 -18.23 -13.48 -10.90
N ALA A 321 -18.20 -14.01 -9.68
CA ALA A 321 -18.60 -15.39 -9.39
C ALA A 321 -20.05 -15.69 -9.80
N VAL A 322 -20.98 -14.77 -9.52
CA VAL A 322 -22.38 -14.91 -9.94
C VAL A 322 -22.51 -14.89 -11.46
N ALA A 323 -21.76 -14.02 -12.14
CA ALA A 323 -21.76 -13.99 -13.61
C ALA A 323 -21.23 -15.31 -14.19
N PHE A 324 -20.11 -15.81 -13.66
CA PHE A 324 -19.50 -17.08 -14.05
C PHE A 324 -20.44 -18.26 -13.86
N VAL A 325 -21.13 -18.35 -12.71
CA VAL A 325 -22.14 -19.40 -12.46
C VAL A 325 -23.28 -19.32 -13.46
N ARG A 326 -23.80 -18.12 -13.75
CA ARG A 326 -24.89 -17.95 -14.72
C ARG A 326 -24.47 -18.40 -16.12
N GLU A 327 -23.28 -18.02 -16.57
CA GLU A 327 -22.74 -18.41 -17.88
C GLU A 327 -22.48 -19.92 -17.95
N GLY A 328 -21.83 -20.51 -16.94
CA GLY A 328 -21.59 -21.94 -16.85
C GLY A 328 -22.87 -22.78 -16.86
N LEU A 329 -23.92 -22.33 -16.17
CA LEU A 329 -25.23 -23.00 -16.17
C LEU A 329 -25.89 -22.98 -17.57
N LEU A 330 -25.71 -21.91 -18.35
CA LEU A 330 -26.20 -21.83 -19.72
C LEU A 330 -25.47 -22.83 -20.62
N ILE A 331 -24.15 -22.93 -20.52
CA ILE A 331 -23.33 -23.88 -21.29
C ILE A 331 -23.75 -25.33 -20.99
N VAL A 332 -23.93 -25.64 -19.70
CA VAL A 332 -24.28 -26.97 -19.18
C VAL A 332 -25.72 -27.38 -19.47
N ALA A 333 -26.64 -26.44 -19.73
CA ALA A 333 -28.04 -26.74 -20.03
C ALA A 333 -28.21 -27.49 -21.36
N CYS A 334 -27.29 -27.29 -22.31
CA CYS A 334 -27.44 -27.65 -23.72
C CYS A 334 -26.97 -29.08 -24.11
N LEU A 335 -27.17 -30.09 -23.25
CA LEU A 335 -26.84 -31.49 -23.60
C LEU A 335 -28.10 -32.25 -24.03
N PRO A 336 -28.14 -32.88 -25.23
CA PRO A 336 -29.28 -33.66 -25.69
C PRO A 336 -29.49 -34.92 -24.85
N THR A 337 -30.75 -35.34 -24.69
CA THR A 337 -31.08 -36.63 -24.06
C THR A 337 -30.70 -37.80 -24.99
N PRO A 338 -30.60 -39.05 -24.48
CA PRO A 338 -30.29 -40.21 -25.32
C PRO A 338 -31.27 -40.37 -26.50
N ASP A 339 -32.53 -40.03 -26.29
CA ASP A 339 -33.58 -40.12 -27.31
C ASP A 339 -33.43 -39.02 -28.37
N GLN A 340 -33.18 -37.79 -27.93
CA GLN A 340 -32.89 -36.66 -28.82
C GLN A 340 -31.60 -36.88 -29.62
N LEU A 341 -30.58 -37.49 -29.02
CA LEU A 341 -29.35 -37.81 -29.74
C LEU A 341 -29.58 -38.88 -30.81
N ARG A 342 -30.45 -39.87 -30.56
CA ARG A 342 -30.85 -40.85 -31.57
C ARG A 342 -31.58 -40.17 -32.73
N GLU A 343 -32.48 -39.24 -32.45
CA GLU A 343 -33.21 -38.49 -33.45
C GLU A 343 -32.29 -37.58 -34.29
N LEU A 344 -31.39 -36.84 -33.65
CA LEU A 344 -30.39 -35.99 -34.33
C LEU A 344 -29.47 -36.80 -35.25
N ARG A 345 -29.11 -38.01 -34.83
CA ARG A 345 -28.31 -38.94 -35.66
C ARG A 345 -29.10 -39.44 -36.87
N ALA A 346 -30.37 -39.77 -36.68
CA ALA A 346 -31.26 -40.17 -37.79
C ALA A 346 -31.43 -39.02 -38.79
N GLN A 347 -31.72 -37.81 -38.33
CA GLN A 347 -31.84 -36.62 -39.17
C GLN A 347 -30.56 -36.31 -39.96
N ARG A 348 -29.39 -36.50 -39.34
CA ARG A 348 -28.10 -36.33 -40.04
C ARG A 348 -27.88 -37.41 -41.10
N ALA A 349 -28.24 -38.66 -40.81
CA ALA A 349 -28.12 -39.75 -41.77
C ALA A 349 -29.07 -39.59 -42.97
N GLU A 350 -30.20 -38.90 -42.82
CA GLU A 350 -31.12 -38.55 -43.91
C GLU A 350 -30.62 -37.38 -44.78
N GLN A 351 -29.72 -36.54 -44.25
CA GLN A 351 -29.17 -35.36 -44.95
C GLN A 351 -27.85 -35.64 -45.68
N GLN A 352 -27.22 -36.79 -45.43
CA GLN A 352 -26.00 -37.27 -46.09
C GLN A 352 -26.37 -38.27 -47.20
#